data_AF-A0A0R0M3A6-F1
#
_entry.id   AF-A0A0R0M3A6-F1
#
_cell.length_a   1.000
_cell.length_b   1.000
_cell.length_c   1.000
_cell.angle_alpha   90.00
_cell.angle_beta   90.00
_cell.angle_gamma   90.00
#
_symmetry.space_group_name_H-M   'P 1'
#
loop_
_entity.id
_entity.type
_entity.pdbx_description
1 polymer ?
#
loop_
_entity_poly.entity_id
_entity_poly.type
_entity_poly.pdbx_seq_one_letter_code
_entity_poly.pdbx_strand_id
1 'polypeptide(L)'
;MSEMIRSLHNEKFFSVLDLKDGYFQVSHKKEDRDKTAFLSPDNRILHFTRMPQDYKNSPATFQRRMTLMLSGLLGKIWFVI
;
A
#
# COMPACT_ATOMS: atom_id res chain seq x y z
N MET A 1 -11.98 -10.58 7.38
CA MET A 1 -11.43 -10.79 8.75
C MET A 1 -11.68 -12.18 9.28
N SER A 2 -12.92 -12.69 9.30
CA SER A 2 -13.23 -14.02 9.85
C SER A 2 -12.55 -15.19 9.13
N GLU A 3 -12.45 -15.19 7.80
CA GLU A 3 -11.80 -16.29 7.06
C GLU A 3 -10.28 -16.34 7.24
N MET A 4 -9.62 -15.17 7.25
CA MET A 4 -8.17 -15.07 7.51
C MET A 4 -7.81 -15.60 8.90
N ILE A 5 -8.58 -15.22 9.92
CA ILE A 5 -8.32 -15.69 11.29
C ILE A 5 -8.56 -17.21 11.38
N ARG A 6 -9.55 -17.73 10.65
CA ARG A 6 -9.79 -19.19 10.57
C ARG A 6 -8.66 -19.95 9.89
N SER A 7 -8.07 -19.43 8.81
CA SER A 7 -6.93 -20.08 8.15
C SER A 7 -5.67 -20.11 9.04
N LEU A 8 -5.59 -19.19 9.99
CA LEU A 8 -4.46 -19.08 10.92
C LEU A 8 -4.65 -19.93 12.19
N HIS A 9 -5.83 -20.49 12.46
CA HIS A 9 -6.19 -21.11 13.74
C HIS A 9 -5.24 -22.24 14.22
N ASN A 10 -4.55 -22.93 13.31
CA ASN A 10 -3.71 -24.08 13.65
C ASN A 10 -2.20 -23.82 13.51
N GLU A 11 -1.81 -22.58 13.22
CA GLU A 11 -0.40 -22.19 13.06
C GLU A 11 0.24 -21.87 14.43
N LYS A 12 1.51 -22.25 14.59
CA LYS A 12 2.23 -22.09 15.87
C LYS A 12 2.82 -20.71 16.07
N PHE A 13 3.13 -20.02 14.99
CA PHE A 13 3.80 -18.73 15.00
C PHE A 13 3.16 -17.79 13.99
N PHE A 14 3.03 -16.53 14.39
CA PHE A 14 2.56 -15.45 13.53
C PHE A 14 3.59 -14.33 13.56
N SER A 15 3.67 -13.59 12.46
CA SER A 15 4.47 -12.37 12.38
C SER A 15 3.63 -11.30 11.71
N VAL A 16 3.61 -10.12 12.33
CA VAL A 16 2.96 -8.94 11.77
C VAL A 16 4.07 -7.99 11.32
N LEU A 17 4.00 -7.57 10.06
CA LEU A 17 4.92 -6.61 9.49
C LEU A 17 4.17 -5.31 9.23
N ASP A 18 4.54 -4.27 9.97
CA ASP A 18 4.08 -2.92 9.70
C ASP A 18 5.05 -2.23 8.74
N LEU A 19 4.55 -1.84 7.57
CA LEU A 19 5.36 -1.11 6.59
C LEU A 19 5.24 0.38 6.88
N LYS A 20 6.17 0.89 7.71
CA LYS A 20 6.30 2.32 7.98
C LYS A 20 6.33 3.10 6.66
N ASP A 21 5.47 4.10 6.57
CA ASP A 21 5.37 4.98 5.41
C ASP A 21 5.17 4.20 4.08
N GLY A 22 4.53 3.02 4.14
CA GLY A 22 4.46 2.05 3.05
C GLY A 22 3.91 2.62 1.74
N TYR A 23 2.98 3.58 1.81
CA TYR A 23 2.44 4.24 0.63
C TYR A 23 3.51 5.00 -0.16
N PHE A 24 4.42 5.71 0.51
CA PHE A 24 5.50 6.44 -0.17
C PHE A 24 6.50 5.51 -0.89
N GLN A 25 6.45 4.20 -0.65
CA GLN A 25 7.26 3.24 -1.39
C GLN A 25 6.71 2.99 -2.81
N VAL A 26 5.42 3.27 -3.05
CA VAL A 26 4.77 3.08 -4.36
C VAL A 26 5.02 4.30 -5.26
N SER A 27 5.62 4.07 -6.43
CA SER A 27 5.86 5.13 -7.44
C SER A 27 4.61 5.47 -8.24
N HIS A 28 4.39 6.76 -8.50
CA HIS A 28 3.50 7.21 -9.57
C HIS A 28 4.17 7.07 -10.94
N LYS A 29 3.36 6.69 -11.94
CA LYS A 29 3.71 6.83 -13.36
C LYS A 29 4.01 8.28 -13.66
N LYS A 30 5.00 8.57 -14.52
CA LYS A 30 5.44 9.95 -14.78
C LYS A 30 4.31 10.80 -15.33
N GLU A 31 3.46 10.21 -16.16
CA GLU A 31 2.35 10.87 -16.84
C GLU A 31 1.17 11.20 -15.91
N ASP A 32 1.13 10.58 -14.73
CA ASP A 32 0.06 10.77 -13.74
C ASP A 32 0.45 11.71 -12.60
N ARG A 33 1.72 12.13 -12.48
CA ARG A 33 2.21 12.92 -11.35
C ARG A 33 1.52 14.28 -11.24
N ASP A 34 1.28 14.94 -12.36
CA ASP A 34 0.66 16.27 -12.38
C ASP A 34 -0.77 16.28 -11.81
N LYS A 35 -1.45 15.13 -11.78
CA LYS A 35 -2.76 14.97 -11.13
C LYS A 35 -2.71 15.08 -9.61
N THR A 36 -1.49 15.03 -9.05
CA THR A 36 -1.22 15.16 -7.61
C THR A 36 -0.59 16.52 -7.28
N ALA A 37 -0.75 17.51 -8.17
CA ALA A 37 -0.21 18.84 -7.95
C ALA A 37 -0.83 19.52 -6.73
N PHE A 38 0.00 20.22 -5.96
CA PHE A 38 -0.39 21.03 -4.81
C PHE A 38 0.45 22.30 -4.73
N LEU A 39 -0.08 23.33 -4.07
CA LEU A 39 0.62 24.59 -3.83
C LEU A 39 1.43 24.47 -2.54
N SER A 40 2.73 24.74 -2.61
CA SER A 40 3.60 24.82 -1.44
C SER A 40 3.49 26.20 -0.75
N PRO A 41 3.90 26.33 0.51
CA PRO A 41 3.86 27.60 1.24
C PRO A 41 4.64 28.75 0.58
N ASP A 42 5.66 28.44 -0.22
CA ASP A 42 6.46 29.39 -1.01
C ASP A 42 5.86 29.67 -2.41
N ASN A 43 4.58 29.36 -2.61
CA ASN A 43 3.82 29.63 -3.83
C ASN A 43 4.36 28.91 -5.09
N ARG A 44 4.92 27.70 -4.92
CA ARG A 44 5.35 26.84 -6.03
C ARG A 44 4.35 25.70 -6.24
N ILE A 45 4.15 25.31 -7.49
CA ILE A 45 3.39 24.12 -7.81
C ILE A 45 4.34 22.93 -7.75
N LEU A 46 4.08 22.01 -6.83
CA LEU A 46 4.79 20.74 -6.69
C LEU A 46 3.83 19.60 -6.95
N HIS A 47 4.35 18.41 -7.22
CA HIS A 47 3.56 17.20 -7.37
C HIS A 47 4.22 16.04 -6.62
N PHE A 48 3.45 15.03 -6.24
CA PHE A 48 4.00 13.84 -5.63
C PHE A 48 4.63 12.90 -6.67
N THR A 49 5.84 12.43 -6.42
CA THR A 49 6.49 11.38 -7.24
C THR A 49 6.14 9.97 -6.76
N ARG A 50 5.70 9.85 -5.51
CA ARG A 50 5.32 8.64 -4.80
C ARG A 50 3.92 8.80 -4.23
N MET A 51 3.23 7.71 -3.98
CA MET A 51 1.85 7.74 -3.53
C MET A 51 1.71 8.42 -2.16
N PRO A 52 0.92 9.50 -2.04
CA PRO A 52 0.72 10.18 -0.76
C PRO A 52 -0.20 9.39 0.18
N GLN A 53 -0.03 9.57 1.49
CA GLN A 53 -0.71 8.73 2.48
C GLN A 53 -2.23 8.89 2.50
N ASP A 54 -2.72 10.13 2.32
CA ASP A 54 -4.14 10.46 2.43
C ASP A 54 -4.90 10.45 1.10
N TYR A 55 -4.34 9.79 0.08
CA TYR A 55 -5.03 9.66 -1.19
C TYR A 55 -6.11 8.57 -1.11
N LYS A 56 -7.33 8.87 -1.57
CA LYS A 56 -8.48 7.95 -1.52
C LYS A 56 -8.18 6.55 -2.07
N ASN A 57 -7.34 6.47 -3.11
CA ASN A 57 -7.00 5.21 -3.76
C ASN A 57 -5.69 4.59 -3.26
N SER A 58 -5.02 5.18 -2.26
CA SER A 58 -3.78 4.65 -1.69
C SER A 58 -3.95 3.24 -1.12
N PRO A 59 -4.95 2.96 -0.26
CA PRO A 59 -5.11 1.62 0.31
C PRO A 59 -5.33 0.55 -0.77
N ALA A 60 -6.23 0.81 -1.72
CA ALA A 60 -6.54 -0.14 -2.80
C ALA A 60 -5.34 -0.41 -3.71
N THR A 61 -4.58 0.64 -4.05
CA THR A 61 -3.38 0.51 -4.88
C THR A 61 -2.30 -0.27 -4.16
N PHE A 62 -2.09 0.01 -2.87
CA PHE A 62 -1.13 -0.68 -2.02
C PHE A 62 -1.49 -2.17 -1.85
N GLN A 63 -2.75 -2.46 -1.54
CA GLN A 63 -3.26 -3.82 -1.43
C GLN A 63 -3.04 -4.62 -2.71
N ARG A 64 -3.34 -4.03 -3.88
CA ARG A 64 -3.08 -4.66 -5.18
C ARG A 64 -1.59 -4.91 -5.40
N ARG A 65 -0.73 -3.96 -5.06
CA ARG A 65 0.73 -4.10 -5.15
C ARG A 65 1.24 -5.25 -4.28
N MET A 66 0.83 -5.31 -3.02
CA MET A 66 1.21 -6.39 -2.09
C MET A 66 0.71 -7.75 -2.57
N THR A 67 -0.51 -7.79 -3.11
CA THR A 67 -1.10 -9.01 -3.69
C THR A 67 -0.28 -9.55 -4.87
N LEU A 68 0.21 -8.66 -5.73
CA LEU A 68 1.06 -9.05 -6.86
C LEU A 68 2.46 -9.48 -6.42
N MET A 69 3.08 -8.73 -5.51
CA MET A 69 4.43 -9.02 -5.02
C MET A 69 4.52 -10.37 -4.32
N LEU A 70 3.46 -10.75 -3.59
CA LEU A 70 3.38 -12.00 -2.82
C LEU A 70 2.40 -12.99 -3.45
N SER A 71 2.22 -12.86 -4.77
CA SER A 71 1.43 -13.81 -5.55
C SER A 71 1.96 -15.23 -5.33
N GLY A 72 1.04 -16.17 -5.04
CA GLY A 72 1.37 -17.55 -4.69
C GLY A 72 1.44 -17.85 -3.19
N LEU A 73 1.65 -16.82 -2.34
CA LEU A 73 1.61 -16.93 -0.87
C LEU A 73 0.28 -16.43 -0.28
N LEU A 74 -0.44 -15.61 -1.04
CA LEU A 74 -1.70 -15.00 -0.65
C LEU A 74 -2.75 -16.06 -0.31
N GLY A 75 -3.38 -15.93 0.86
CA GLY A 75 -4.40 -16.87 1.33
C GLY A 75 -3.86 -18.20 1.86
N LYS A 76 -2.54 -18.45 1.74
CA LYS A 76 -1.88 -19.61 2.35
C LYS A 76 -1.18 -19.23 3.65
N ILE A 77 -0.28 -18.25 3.56
CA ILE A 77 0.50 -17.75 4.70
C ILE A 77 0.53 -16.23 4.77
N TRP A 78 0.15 -15.54 3.69
CA TRP A 78 0.21 -14.08 3.60
C TRP A 78 -1.17 -13.46 3.44
N PHE A 79 -1.40 -12.40 4.21
CA PHE A 79 -2.61 -11.58 4.17
C PHE A 79 -2.24 -10.10 4.26
N VAL A 80 -2.98 -9.26 3.53
CA VAL A 80 -2.89 -7.80 3.62
C VAL A 80 -4.07 -7.33 4.45
N ILE A 81 -3.78 -6.59 5.51
CA ILE A 81 -4.74 -6.13 6.52
C ILE A 81 -4.96 -4.63 6.37
#